data_AF-A0A9E5A883-F1
#
_entry.id   AF-A0A9E5A883-F1
#
_cell.length_a   1.000
_cell.length_b   1.000
_cell.length_c   1.000
_cell.angle_alpha   90.00
_cell.angle_beta   90.00
_cell.angle_gamma   90.00
#
_symmetry.space_group_name_H-M   'P 1'
#
loop_
_entity.id
_entity.type
_entity.pdbx_description
1 polymer ?
#
loop_
_entity_poly.entity_id
_entity_poly.type
_entity_poly.pdbx_seq_one_letter_code
_entity_poly.pdbx_strand_id
1 'polypeptide(L)'
;MAKVCQNCGNKNKNAAKFCENCGTSLTNTESTQEGIKDWWDNQSSNSKYGIGLIGFCCLFVIVGLIALGISGMSSSDTASTYSQSTMTTVSNNTQSADTTSQPIVLSGKGQEATKTFHLNGGLTRFEMTHNGNSNFIVHLMDTNGNVQEYVVNEIGAYNGSQAFNVPEGDYLLNVEADGSWTVKITQES
;
A
#
# COMPACT_ATOMS: atom_id res chain seq x y z
N MET A 1 -21.36 -10.36 27.28
CA MET A 1 -21.31 -9.08 26.52
C MET A 1 -21.25 -9.38 25.01
N ALA A 2 -21.47 -8.42 24.12
CA ALA A 2 -21.20 -8.54 22.69
C ALA A 2 -20.51 -7.26 22.22
N LYS A 3 -19.56 -7.35 21.27
CA LYS A 3 -18.89 -6.18 20.69
C LYS A 3 -19.62 -5.74 19.44
N VAL A 4 -19.90 -4.45 19.33
CA VAL A 4 -20.42 -3.85 18.10
C VAL A 4 -19.24 -3.35 17.29
N CYS A 5 -19.15 -3.76 16.03
CA CYS A 5 -18.12 -3.28 15.13
C CYS A 5 -18.34 -1.79 14.81
N GLN A 6 -17.31 -0.96 15.02
CA GLN A 6 -17.39 0.48 14.73
C GLN A 6 -17.38 0.80 13.23
N ASN A 7 -16.96 -0.15 12.38
CA ASN A 7 -16.92 0.04 10.93
C ASN A 7 -18.27 -0.29 10.27
N CYS A 8 -18.87 -1.45 10.58
CA CYS A 8 -20.10 -1.91 9.89
C CYS A 8 -21.32 -2.09 10.81
N GLY A 9 -21.19 -1.86 12.12
CA GLY A 9 -22.29 -2.01 13.07
C GLY A 9 -22.67 -3.45 13.44
N ASN A 10 -22.02 -4.47 12.86
CA ASN A 10 -22.35 -5.86 13.16
C ASN A 10 -22.04 -6.23 14.63
N LYS A 11 -22.90 -7.06 15.23
CA LYS A 11 -22.68 -7.61 16.58
C LYS A 11 -21.83 -8.85 16.49
N ASN A 12 -20.73 -8.88 17.23
CA ASN A 12 -19.77 -9.97 17.27
C ASN A 12 -19.61 -10.47 18.71
N LYS A 13 -19.11 -11.70 18.89
CA LYS A 13 -18.74 -12.24 20.21
C LYS A 13 -17.64 -11.36 20.84
N ASN A 14 -17.58 -11.19 22.17
CA ASN A 14 -16.52 -10.33 22.76
C ASN A 14 -15.11 -10.85 22.52
N ALA A 15 -14.96 -12.18 22.43
CA ALA A 15 -13.69 -12.82 22.14
C ALA A 15 -13.30 -12.71 20.67
N ALA A 16 -14.19 -12.23 19.79
CA ALA A 16 -13.86 -12.03 18.38
C ALA A 16 -12.78 -10.95 18.27
N LYS A 17 -11.66 -11.32 17.64
CA LYS A 17 -10.54 -10.41 17.32
C LYS A 17 -10.84 -9.56 16.09
N PHE A 18 -11.70 -10.05 15.21
CA PHE A 18 -12.09 -9.41 13.95
C PHE A 18 -13.60 -9.50 13.76
N CYS A 19 -14.16 -8.57 13.00
CA CYS A 19 -15.57 -8.58 12.69
C CYS A 19 -15.91 -9.69 11.68
N GLU A 20 -16.87 -10.55 12.01
CA GLU A 20 -17.32 -11.65 11.15
C GLU A 20 -18.00 -11.19 9.85
N ASN A 21 -18.38 -9.90 9.77
CA ASN A 21 -19.04 -9.34 8.58
C ASN A 21 -18.10 -8.49 7.70
N CYS A 22 -17.17 -7.73 8.28
CA CYS A 22 -16.35 -6.78 7.53
C CYS A 22 -14.83 -6.91 7.77
N GLY A 23 -14.39 -7.88 8.58
CA GLY A 23 -12.96 -8.15 8.83
C GLY A 23 -12.24 -7.14 9.73
N THR A 24 -12.82 -5.97 10.03
CA THR A 24 -12.18 -4.95 10.88
C THR A 24 -11.82 -5.51 12.25
N SER A 25 -10.62 -5.17 12.74
CA SER A 25 -10.17 -5.57 14.08
C SER A 25 -11.08 -5.00 15.17
N LEU A 26 -11.40 -5.84 16.16
CA LEU A 26 -12.22 -5.51 17.31
C LEU A 26 -11.34 -5.51 18.57
N THR A 27 -10.31 -4.66 18.59
CA THR A 27 -9.41 -4.53 19.74
C THR A 27 -10.21 -4.11 20.99
N ASN A 28 -10.04 -4.87 22.07
CA ASN A 28 -10.56 -4.50 23.39
C ASN A 28 -9.76 -3.29 23.90
N THR A 29 -10.25 -2.07 23.69
CA THR A 29 -9.98 -1.01 24.66
C THR A 29 -11.00 -1.23 25.78
N GLU A 30 -10.61 -2.00 26.79
CA GLU A 30 -11.25 -1.91 28.09
C GLU A 30 -11.17 -0.44 28.51
N SER A 31 -12.29 0.24 28.45
CA SER A 31 -12.50 1.54 29.06
C SER A 31 -12.36 1.37 30.58
N THR A 32 -11.14 1.41 31.08
CA THR A 32 -10.89 1.89 32.44
C THR A 32 -11.01 3.40 32.39
N GLN A 33 -12.22 3.89 32.66
CA GLN A 33 -12.42 5.25 33.15
C GLN A 33 -11.81 5.36 34.55
N GLU A 34 -10.50 5.49 34.66
CA GLU A 34 -9.85 6.07 35.84
C GLU A 34 -8.62 6.87 35.36
N GLY A 35 -8.64 8.19 35.54
CA GLY A 35 -7.41 8.98 35.63
C GLY A 35 -6.95 9.81 34.42
N ILE A 36 -7.84 10.44 33.63
CA ILE A 36 -7.43 11.58 32.77
C ILE A 36 -8.13 12.86 33.24
N LYS A 37 -7.83 13.25 34.48
CA LYS A 37 -8.17 14.58 35.01
C LYS A 37 -7.00 15.32 35.65
N ASP A 38 -5.75 14.87 35.49
CA ASP A 38 -4.59 15.46 36.19
C ASP A 38 -3.32 15.63 35.33
N TRP A 39 -3.45 16.04 34.06
CA TRP A 39 -2.25 16.39 33.25
C TRP A 39 -2.29 17.80 32.63
N TRP A 40 -3.22 18.68 32.99
CA TRP A 40 -3.26 20.05 32.46
C TRP A 40 -2.81 21.17 33.42
N ASP A 41 -2.53 20.89 34.69
CA ASP A 41 -2.23 21.94 35.69
C ASP A 41 -0.81 21.91 36.28
N ASN A 42 0.23 21.68 35.47
CA ASN A 42 1.58 22.02 35.94
C ASN A 42 2.57 22.51 34.88
N GLN A 43 2.10 23.32 33.93
CA GLN A 43 2.99 24.10 33.07
C GLN A 43 2.87 25.60 33.33
N SER A 44 3.04 26.00 34.59
CA SER A 44 3.50 27.36 34.88
C SER A 44 4.20 27.41 36.24
N SER A 45 5.52 27.52 36.22
CA SER A 45 6.23 28.64 36.82
C SER A 45 7.73 28.33 36.93
N ASN A 46 8.51 29.34 36.55
CA ASN A 46 9.90 29.57 36.96
C ASN A 46 11.01 28.84 36.20
N SER A 47 11.24 29.24 34.94
CA SER A 47 12.58 29.73 34.59
C SER A 47 12.47 30.79 33.49
N LYS A 48 12.95 31.97 33.84
CA LYS A 48 13.07 33.15 33.00
C LYS A 48 14.31 32.91 32.12
N TYR A 49 14.36 33.52 30.93
CA TYR A 49 15.43 33.49 29.91
C TYR A 49 15.30 32.44 28.79
N GLY A 50 14.96 32.96 27.59
CA GLY A 50 15.41 32.53 26.24
C GLY A 50 15.25 31.07 25.87
N ILE A 51 14.54 30.68 24.80
CA ILE A 51 14.78 31.11 23.42
C ILE A 51 13.51 30.71 22.66
N GLY A 52 12.73 31.68 22.18
CA GLY A 52 11.98 31.45 20.95
C GLY A 52 13.01 31.32 19.84
N LEU A 53 13.08 30.16 19.18
CA LEU A 53 13.74 29.89 17.88
C LEU A 53 13.93 28.35 17.65
N ILE A 54 12.89 27.53 17.83
CA ILE A 54 12.88 26.14 17.32
C ILE A 54 11.68 25.90 16.37
N GLY A 55 10.60 26.68 16.52
CA GLY A 55 9.48 26.72 15.57
C GLY A 55 9.69 27.59 14.33
N PHE A 56 10.90 28.12 14.11
CA PHE A 56 11.22 29.02 12.98
C PHE A 56 12.29 28.42 12.04
N CYS A 57 12.84 27.24 12.35
CA CYS A 57 13.89 26.63 11.54
C CYS A 57 13.35 25.75 10.39
N CYS A 58 12.05 25.47 10.34
CA CYS A 58 11.43 24.66 9.28
C CYS A 58 10.63 25.47 8.24
N LEU A 59 10.50 26.79 8.42
CA LEU A 59 9.76 27.66 7.49
C LEU A 59 10.63 28.58 6.62
N PHE A 60 11.96 28.60 6.82
CA PHE A 60 12.90 29.37 5.97
C PHE A 60 13.69 28.54 4.96
N VAL A 61 13.52 27.20 4.94
CA VAL A 61 14.17 26.34 3.95
C VAL A 61 13.37 26.28 2.63
N ILE A 62 12.15 26.83 2.58
CA ILE A 62 11.25 26.73 1.41
C ILE A 62 11.24 28.00 0.52
N VAL A 63 11.93 29.09 0.87
CA VAL A 63 11.87 30.37 0.10
C VAL A 63 13.24 30.77 -0.51
N GLY A 64 14.19 29.84 -0.62
CA GLY A 64 15.55 30.11 -1.13
C GLY A 64 15.85 29.66 -2.57
N LEU A 65 14.92 29.03 -3.29
CA LEU A 65 15.20 28.43 -4.60
C LEU A 65 14.18 28.78 -5.69
N ILE A 66 13.67 30.02 -5.71
CA ILE A 66 13.05 30.57 -6.91
C ILE A 66 13.51 32.02 -7.09
N ALA A 67 14.60 32.23 -7.81
CA ALA A 67 14.73 33.25 -8.86
C ALA A 67 16.15 33.28 -9.44
N LEU A 68 16.21 33.59 -10.74
CA LEU A 68 17.36 33.76 -11.65
C LEU A 68 17.80 32.43 -12.31
N GLY A 69 17.57 32.14 -13.59
CA GLY A 69 17.18 32.98 -14.73
C GLY A 69 18.01 32.58 -15.96
N ILE A 70 17.41 31.79 -16.85
CA ILE A 70 17.60 31.66 -18.32
C ILE A 70 19.00 31.82 -18.95
N SER A 71 19.46 30.75 -19.61
CA SER A 71 20.07 30.81 -20.96
C SER A 71 19.79 29.49 -21.67
N GLY A 72 19.18 29.55 -22.86
CA GLY A 72 18.98 28.38 -23.69
C GLY A 72 20.27 27.88 -24.29
N MET A 73 20.32 26.58 -24.60
CA MET A 73 21.15 26.08 -25.69
C MET A 73 20.55 24.79 -26.24
N SER A 74 20.41 24.83 -27.56
CA SER A 74 19.84 23.82 -28.44
C SER A 74 20.67 22.54 -28.47
N SER A 75 19.94 21.44 -28.74
CA SER A 75 20.31 20.23 -29.48
C SER A 75 21.68 19.60 -29.24
N SER A 76 21.64 18.33 -28.84
CA SER A 76 22.62 17.35 -29.29
C SER A 76 21.94 15.99 -29.39
N ASP A 77 21.40 15.69 -30.58
CA ASP A 77 21.09 14.33 -30.97
C ASP A 77 22.41 13.55 -31.01
N THR A 78 22.68 12.74 -29.99
CA THR A 78 23.66 11.66 -30.09
C THR A 78 22.89 10.38 -30.38
N ALA A 79 22.62 10.17 -31.67
CA ALA A 79 22.17 8.89 -32.18
C ALA A 79 23.24 7.83 -31.86
N SER A 80 22.98 7.05 -30.82
CA SER A 80 23.77 5.85 -30.53
C SER A 80 23.37 4.77 -31.52
N THR A 81 24.22 4.57 -32.52
CA THR A 81 24.21 3.43 -33.44
C THR A 81 24.35 2.15 -32.63
N TYR A 82 23.24 1.48 -32.36
CA TYR A 82 23.26 0.07 -31.97
C TYR A 82 23.40 -0.76 -33.25
N SER A 83 24.58 -1.36 -33.40
CA SER A 83 24.88 -2.34 -34.46
C SER A 83 23.91 -3.53 -34.37
N GLN A 84 23.21 -3.81 -35.47
CA GLN A 84 22.39 -5.02 -35.61
C GLN A 84 23.31 -6.25 -35.64
N SER A 85 23.24 -7.08 -34.61
CA SER A 85 23.76 -8.44 -34.62
C SER A 85 22.72 -9.37 -35.27
N THR A 86 23.11 -10.02 -36.36
CA THR A 86 22.35 -11.09 -37.01
C THR A 86 22.28 -12.32 -36.10
N MET A 87 21.07 -12.69 -35.66
CA MET A 87 20.78 -14.01 -35.12
C MET A 87 20.21 -14.91 -36.23
N THR A 88 20.95 -15.98 -36.55
CA THR A 88 20.46 -17.10 -37.35
C THR A 88 20.49 -18.36 -36.49
N THR A 89 19.47 -19.21 -36.68
CA THR A 89 19.29 -20.60 -36.18
C THR A 89 18.93 -20.71 -34.69
N VAL A 90 17.97 -21.51 -34.22
CA VAL A 90 17.47 -22.83 -34.64
C VAL A 90 15.99 -22.97 -34.23
N SER A 91 15.19 -23.51 -35.15
CA SER A 91 13.86 -24.04 -34.87
C SER A 91 13.95 -25.20 -33.89
N ASN A 92 13.42 -25.03 -32.69
CA ASN A 92 13.01 -26.15 -31.84
C ASN A 92 11.56 -25.93 -31.43
N ASN A 93 10.68 -26.55 -32.21
CA ASN A 93 9.30 -26.77 -31.88
C ASN A 93 9.24 -27.68 -30.65
N THR A 94 9.13 -27.08 -29.46
CA THR A 94 8.56 -27.74 -28.29
C THR A 94 7.37 -26.90 -27.90
N GLN A 95 6.20 -27.45 -28.19
CA GLN A 95 4.90 -26.91 -27.84
C GLN A 95 4.79 -26.91 -26.31
N SER A 96 5.30 -25.83 -25.70
CA SER A 96 4.95 -25.44 -24.34
C SER A 96 3.47 -25.13 -24.36
N ALA A 97 2.68 -25.91 -23.61
CA ALA A 97 1.28 -25.62 -23.41
C ALA A 97 1.21 -24.34 -22.57
N ASP A 98 1.21 -23.19 -23.25
CA ASP A 98 0.83 -21.88 -22.75
C ASP A 98 -0.55 -22.02 -22.10
N THR A 99 -0.52 -22.24 -20.79
CA THR A 99 -1.71 -22.27 -19.96
C THR A 99 -1.69 -20.95 -19.21
N THR A 100 -1.88 -19.85 -19.95
CA THR A 100 -2.08 -18.52 -19.39
C THR A 100 -3.14 -18.63 -18.29
N SER A 101 -2.73 -18.43 -17.03
CA SER A 101 -3.64 -18.49 -15.89
C SER A 101 -4.67 -17.37 -16.01
N GLN A 102 -5.94 -17.67 -15.71
CA GLN A 102 -6.99 -16.65 -15.80
C GLN A 102 -6.71 -15.52 -14.80
N PRO A 103 -6.90 -14.25 -15.19
CA PRO A 103 -6.72 -13.12 -14.27
C PRO A 103 -7.66 -13.22 -13.07
N ILE A 104 -7.11 -12.99 -11.88
CA ILE A 104 -7.90 -12.84 -10.65
C ILE A 104 -8.24 -11.36 -10.50
N VAL A 105 -9.53 -11.02 -10.35
CA VAL A 105 -9.98 -9.64 -10.20
C VAL A 105 -10.66 -9.45 -8.86
N LEU A 106 -10.12 -8.52 -8.06
CA LEU A 106 -10.57 -8.18 -6.73
C LEU A 106 -10.95 -6.69 -6.69
N SER A 107 -11.95 -6.34 -5.89
CA SER A 107 -12.38 -4.96 -5.71
C SER A 107 -13.03 -4.78 -4.35
N GLY A 108 -12.93 -3.57 -3.80
CA GLY A 108 -13.55 -3.21 -2.53
C GLY A 108 -13.53 -1.72 -2.27
N LYS A 109 -13.79 -1.32 -1.02
CA LYS A 109 -13.76 0.08 -0.58
C LYS A 109 -13.27 0.19 0.85
N GLY A 110 -12.37 1.14 1.07
CA GLY A 110 -11.78 1.36 2.38
C GLY A 110 -10.87 0.19 2.79
N GLN A 111 -10.59 0.12 4.09
CA GLN A 111 -9.82 -0.98 4.66
C GLN A 111 -10.59 -2.30 4.59
N GLU A 112 -9.98 -3.32 3.98
CA GLU A 112 -10.59 -4.62 3.74
C GLU A 112 -9.51 -5.71 3.56
N ALA A 113 -9.77 -6.89 4.13
CA ALA A 113 -9.04 -8.10 3.78
C ALA A 113 -9.87 -8.92 2.80
N THR A 114 -9.29 -9.32 1.67
CA THR A 114 -10.01 -10.07 0.64
C THR A 114 -10.31 -11.50 1.09
N LYS A 115 -11.16 -12.19 0.32
CA LYS A 115 -11.18 -13.66 0.33
C LYS A 115 -9.83 -14.18 -0.15
N THR A 116 -9.50 -15.41 0.24
CA THR A 116 -8.30 -16.08 -0.24
C THR A 116 -8.42 -16.43 -1.72
N PHE A 117 -7.29 -16.39 -2.43
CA PHE A 117 -7.14 -16.80 -3.82
C PHE A 117 -5.86 -17.59 -3.99
N HIS A 118 -5.84 -18.46 -5.00
CA HIS A 118 -4.71 -19.32 -5.30
C HIS A 118 -3.78 -18.66 -6.33
N LEU A 119 -2.47 -18.77 -6.13
CA LEU A 119 -1.45 -18.40 -7.10
C LEU A 119 -0.64 -19.64 -7.48
N ASN A 120 -0.41 -19.84 -8.78
CA ASN A 120 0.32 -20.99 -9.32
C ASN A 120 1.86 -20.88 -9.11
N GLY A 121 2.30 -19.85 -8.38
CA GLY A 121 3.70 -19.48 -8.26
C GLY A 121 4.27 -18.78 -9.49
N GLY A 122 5.45 -18.19 -9.36
CA GLY A 122 6.15 -17.50 -10.45
C GLY A 122 5.90 -15.99 -10.48
N LEU A 123 6.26 -15.36 -11.60
CA LEU A 123 6.13 -13.91 -11.78
C LEU A 123 4.65 -13.52 -11.80
N THR A 124 4.25 -12.84 -10.75
CA THR A 124 2.87 -12.42 -10.48
C THR A 124 2.78 -10.91 -10.56
N ARG A 125 1.95 -10.41 -11.46
CA ARG A 125 1.72 -8.98 -11.69
C ARG A 125 0.42 -8.54 -11.02
N PHE A 126 0.50 -7.46 -10.25
CA PHE A 126 -0.62 -6.79 -9.59
C PHE A 126 -0.86 -5.46 -10.29
N GLU A 127 -1.97 -5.34 -11.02
CA GLU A 127 -2.47 -4.08 -11.59
C GLU A 127 -3.53 -3.51 -10.64
N MET A 128 -3.35 -2.27 -10.18
CA MET A 128 -4.16 -1.74 -9.08
C MET A 128 -4.67 -0.34 -9.39
N THR A 129 -5.88 -0.05 -8.89
CA THR A 129 -6.41 1.31 -8.85
C THR A 129 -6.90 1.65 -7.44
N HIS A 130 -6.83 2.93 -7.08
CA HIS A 130 -7.42 3.49 -5.87
C HIS A 130 -8.00 4.87 -6.16
N ASN A 131 -9.25 5.09 -5.76
CA ASN A 131 -9.95 6.36 -5.85
C ASN A 131 -10.20 6.92 -4.44
N GLY A 132 -9.12 7.25 -3.74
CA GLY A 132 -9.12 7.88 -2.42
C GLY A 132 -8.09 9.00 -2.35
N ASN A 133 -8.01 9.68 -1.19
CA ASN A 133 -7.11 10.81 -0.97
C ASN A 133 -6.10 10.55 0.16
N SER A 134 -6.19 9.40 0.83
CA SER A 134 -5.32 8.99 1.92
C SER A 134 -4.58 7.70 1.55
N ASN A 135 -4.13 6.93 2.55
CA ASN A 135 -3.32 5.74 2.35
C ASN A 135 -3.96 4.78 1.34
N PHE A 136 -3.12 4.21 0.49
CA PHE A 136 -3.39 3.02 -0.30
C PHE A 136 -2.23 2.05 -0.10
N ILE A 137 -2.42 1.13 0.84
CA ILE A 137 -1.43 0.14 1.21
C ILE A 137 -2.01 -1.24 0.92
N VAL A 138 -1.27 -2.07 0.21
CA VAL A 138 -1.68 -3.45 -0.09
C VAL A 138 -0.55 -4.39 0.29
N HIS A 139 -0.85 -5.33 1.19
CA HIS A 139 0.04 -6.43 1.52
C HIS A 139 -0.52 -7.74 0.97
N LEU A 140 0.34 -8.55 0.36
CA LEU A 140 0.05 -9.95 0.08
C LEU A 140 0.38 -10.75 1.34
N MET A 141 -0.59 -11.51 1.85
CA MET A 141 -0.41 -12.34 3.04
C MET A 141 -0.71 -13.80 2.73
N ASP A 142 0.05 -14.71 3.34
CA ASP A 142 -0.28 -16.14 3.32
C ASP A 142 -1.47 -16.46 4.26
N THR A 143 -1.94 -17.71 4.22
CA THR A 143 -3.05 -18.17 5.10
C THR A 143 -2.69 -18.24 6.58
N ASN A 144 -1.42 -18.13 6.96
CA ASN A 144 -0.97 -18.02 8.35
C ASN A 144 -0.95 -16.56 8.85
N GLY A 145 -1.22 -15.60 7.98
CA GLY A 145 -1.20 -14.17 8.28
C GLY A 145 0.19 -13.54 8.18
N ASN A 146 1.19 -14.23 7.62
CA ASN A 146 2.50 -13.63 7.38
C ASN A 146 2.45 -12.78 6.11
N VAL A 147 3.04 -11.59 6.16
CA VAL A 147 3.23 -10.76 4.97
C VAL A 147 4.32 -11.39 4.09
N GLN A 148 3.95 -11.65 2.84
CA GLN A 148 4.86 -12.14 1.82
C GLN A 148 5.40 -10.98 0.99
N GLU A 149 4.54 -10.02 0.63
CA GLU A 149 4.95 -8.86 -0.17
C GLU A 149 4.25 -7.57 0.26
N TYR A 150 4.99 -6.46 0.19
CA TYR A 150 4.48 -5.09 0.30
C TYR A 150 4.20 -4.57 -1.10
N VAL A 151 3.01 -4.86 -1.63
CA VAL A 151 2.68 -4.68 -3.04
C VAL A 151 2.66 -3.20 -3.41
N VAL A 152 2.04 -2.34 -2.60
CA VAL A 152 2.04 -0.88 -2.78
C VAL A 152 1.90 -0.18 -1.43
N ASN A 153 2.47 1.02 -1.32
CA ASN A 153 2.31 1.94 -0.18
C ASN A 153 2.38 3.37 -0.71
N GLU A 154 1.22 3.95 -0.99
CA GLU A 154 1.10 5.29 -1.58
C GLU A 154 0.05 6.11 -0.82
N ILE A 155 0.04 7.42 -1.05
CA ILE A 155 -0.99 8.33 -0.54
C ILE A 155 -1.76 8.93 -1.72
N GLY A 156 -3.07 8.80 -1.68
CA GLY A 156 -4.00 9.38 -2.64
C GLY A 156 -4.45 8.41 -3.72
N ALA A 157 -4.87 8.97 -4.86
CA ALA A 157 -5.31 8.19 -5.99
C ALA A 157 -4.14 7.40 -6.58
N TYR A 158 -4.41 6.17 -6.99
CA TYR A 158 -3.41 5.27 -7.56
C TYR A 158 -3.92 4.64 -8.85
N ASN A 159 -3.02 4.52 -9.83
CA ASN A 159 -3.23 3.71 -11.03
C ASN A 159 -1.85 3.24 -11.51
N GLY A 160 -1.54 1.97 -11.28
CA GLY A 160 -0.21 1.44 -11.51
C GLY A 160 -0.14 -0.06 -11.41
N SER A 161 1.07 -0.60 -11.49
CA SER A 161 1.27 -2.04 -11.38
C SER A 161 2.64 -2.39 -10.85
N GLN A 162 2.71 -3.49 -10.11
CA GLN A 162 3.92 -4.06 -9.53
C GLN A 162 3.98 -5.56 -9.86
N ALA A 163 5.17 -6.14 -9.90
CA ALA A 163 5.31 -7.57 -10.16
C ALA A 163 6.39 -8.19 -9.26
N PHE A 164 6.10 -9.38 -8.75
CA PHE A 164 6.93 -10.10 -7.79
C PHE A 164 7.03 -11.57 -8.18
N ASN A 165 8.11 -12.24 -7.82
CA ASN A 165 8.17 -13.69 -7.92
C ASN A 165 7.60 -14.30 -6.64
N VAL A 166 6.38 -14.85 -6.73
CA VAL A 166 5.64 -15.32 -5.56
C VAL A 166 5.63 -16.86 -5.58
N PRO A 167 5.84 -17.54 -4.43
CA PRO A 167 5.67 -18.99 -4.37
C PRO A 167 4.23 -19.44 -4.66
N GLU A 168 4.06 -20.68 -5.13
CA GLU A 168 2.74 -21.29 -5.23
C GLU A 168 2.05 -21.35 -3.85
N GLY A 169 0.76 -21.05 -3.81
CA GLY A 169 0.00 -21.13 -2.56
C GLY A 169 -1.30 -20.33 -2.56
N ASP A 170 -1.97 -20.37 -1.41
CA ASP A 170 -3.16 -19.58 -1.14
C ASP A 170 -2.81 -18.31 -0.37
N TYR A 171 -3.35 -17.19 -0.83
CA TYR A 171 -3.04 -15.86 -0.31
C TYR A 171 -4.30 -15.02 -0.17
N LEU A 172 -4.20 -13.92 0.56
CA LEU A 172 -5.18 -12.84 0.58
C LEU A 172 -4.46 -11.49 0.45
N LEU A 173 -5.20 -10.47 0.02
CA LEU A 173 -4.73 -9.09 0.11
C LEU A 173 -5.29 -8.44 1.37
N ASN A 174 -4.42 -7.86 2.19
CA ASN A 174 -4.82 -6.92 3.24
C ASN A 174 -4.65 -5.50 2.69
N VAL A 175 -5.76 -4.83 2.45
CA VAL A 175 -5.82 -3.49 1.87
C VAL A 175 -6.16 -2.48 2.95
N GLU A 176 -5.35 -1.44 3.09
CA GLU A 176 -5.66 -0.25 3.87
C GLU A 176 -5.90 0.90 2.90
N ALA A 177 -7.14 1.40 2.86
CA ALA A 177 -7.59 2.41 1.92
C ALA A 177 -8.65 3.33 2.56
N ASP A 178 -8.84 4.52 1.99
CA ASP A 178 -10.00 5.40 2.27
C ASP A 178 -11.03 5.42 1.12
N GLY A 179 -10.62 5.02 -0.08
CA GLY A 179 -11.41 5.05 -1.31
C GLY A 179 -11.80 3.67 -1.84
N SER A 180 -12.45 3.65 -3.02
CA SER A 180 -12.66 2.41 -3.77
C SER A 180 -11.36 1.95 -4.40
N TRP A 181 -11.16 0.64 -4.50
CA TRP A 181 -9.96 0.06 -5.09
C TRP A 181 -10.28 -1.16 -5.94
N THR A 182 -9.38 -1.44 -6.89
CA THR A 182 -9.38 -2.68 -7.67
C THR A 182 -7.96 -3.24 -7.72
N VAL A 183 -7.86 -4.57 -7.77
CA VAL A 183 -6.61 -5.30 -8.01
C VAL A 183 -6.87 -6.41 -9.02
N LYS A 184 -6.17 -6.38 -10.14
CA LYS A 184 -6.14 -7.45 -11.14
C LYS A 184 -4.78 -8.14 -11.08
N ILE A 185 -4.80 -9.45 -10.89
CA ILE A 185 -3.61 -10.28 -10.71
C ILE A 185 -3.47 -11.20 -11.92
N THR A 186 -2.29 -11.22 -12.54
CA THR A 186 -1.97 -12.09 -13.67
C THR A 186 -0.65 -12.81 -13.44
N GLN A 187 -0.52 -14.03 -13.95
CA GLN A 187 0.71 -14.81 -13.90
C GLN A 187 1.06 -15.28 -15.31
N GLU A 188 2.32 -15.11 -15.68
CA GLU A 188 2.87 -15.72 -16.89
C GLU A 188 3.22 -17.18 -16.55
N SER A 189 2.82 -18.13 -17.39
CA SER A 189 3.08 -19.56 -17.21
C SER A 189 4.47 -19.97 -17.70
#